data_AF-A0A9W6Z4E4-F1
#
_entry.id   AF-A0A9W6Z4E4-F1
#
_cell.length_a   1.000
_cell.length_b   1.000
_cell.length_c   1.000
_cell.angle_alpha   90.00
_cell.angle_beta   90.00
_cell.angle_gamma   90.00
#
_symmetry.space_group_name_H-M   'P 1'
#
loop_
_entity.id
_entity.type
_entity.pdbx_description
1 polymer ?
#
loop_
_entity_poly.entity_id
_entity_poly.type
_entity_poly.pdbx_seq_one_letter_code
_entity_poly.pdbx_strand_id
1 'polypeptide(L)'
;MSEEVTKKVESLSVDDKAAPVQAKAPVDAEKEQQHQHPNGEKKQKKDKKKGANESARSLYVEPQPEFIDHRIKIFEQLKAKADAEFAKKERVPIKITLKDGAIKEGTSYETSPFEIAKAIGKSFLERQVISKVNGELWDLERPFEGDAKLEFFDFETDEGKQVFWHSSAHVLGEEY
;
A
#
# COMPACT_ATOMS: atom_id res chain seq x y z
N MET A 1 47.34 25.24 21.03
CA MET A 1 46.72 26.58 21.00
C MET A 1 45.33 26.36 20.44
N SER A 2 44.46 25.84 21.31
CA SER A 2 43.17 25.26 20.97
C SER A 2 42.07 26.23 21.43
N GLU A 3 41.95 27.36 20.75
CA GLU A 3 41.08 28.45 21.22
C GLU A 3 40.60 29.40 20.11
N GLU A 4 40.34 28.88 18.89
CA GLU A 4 39.91 29.72 17.76
C GLU A 4 38.65 29.21 17.02
N VAL A 5 37.80 28.42 17.68
CA VAL A 5 36.55 27.87 17.07
C VAL A 5 35.26 28.33 17.79
N THR A 6 35.35 29.04 18.91
CA THR A 6 34.17 29.41 19.72
C THR A 6 33.84 30.90 19.68
N LYS A 7 33.88 31.54 18.50
CA LYS A 7 33.47 32.96 18.39
C LYS A 7 32.81 33.37 17.08
N LYS A 8 32.13 32.45 16.37
CA LYS A 8 31.40 32.78 15.14
C LYS A 8 30.06 32.04 14.96
N VAL A 9 29.26 31.97 16.03
CA VAL A 9 27.87 31.45 15.95
C VAL A 9 26.84 32.48 16.44
N GLU A 10 27.23 33.71 16.78
CA GLU A 10 26.29 34.67 17.36
C GLU A 10 26.33 36.02 16.64
N SER A 11 25.67 36.07 15.49
CA SER A 11 25.16 37.34 14.95
C SER A 11 24.11 37.09 13.86
N LEU A 12 22.94 37.70 14.08
CA LEU A 12 21.92 38.13 13.11
C LEU A 12 20.61 37.33 13.10
N SER A 13 19.74 37.70 14.04
CA SER A 13 18.27 37.69 13.94
C SER A 13 17.79 38.53 12.76
N VAL A 14 16.71 38.10 12.08
CA VAL A 14 15.65 38.98 11.54
C VAL A 14 14.33 38.21 11.54
N ASP A 15 13.37 38.71 12.31
CA ASP A 15 11.95 38.42 12.25
C ASP A 15 11.35 38.78 10.88
N ASP A 16 10.51 37.92 10.29
CA ASP A 16 9.48 38.38 9.36
C ASP A 16 8.19 37.57 9.50
N LYS A 17 7.10 38.31 9.59
CA LYS A 17 5.73 37.89 9.88
C LYS A 17 4.97 37.89 8.57
N ALA A 18 4.54 36.73 8.09
CA ALA A 18 3.56 36.65 7.00
C ALA A 18 2.53 35.52 7.24
N ALA A 19 1.26 35.92 7.21
CA ALA A 19 0.06 35.10 7.37
C ALA A 19 -0.25 34.27 6.10
N PRO A 20 -1.23 33.33 6.13
CA PRO A 20 -1.34 32.22 5.19
C PRO A 20 -2.02 32.64 3.88
N VAL A 21 -1.49 32.18 2.74
CA VAL A 21 -2.11 32.40 1.43
C VAL A 21 -2.72 31.09 0.94
N GLN A 22 -4.04 31.10 0.84
CA GLN A 22 -4.86 30.10 0.16
C GLN A 22 -4.57 30.13 -1.34
N ALA A 23 -4.42 28.95 -1.97
CA ALA A 23 -4.62 28.78 -3.41
C ALA A 23 -5.43 27.50 -3.65
N LYS A 24 -6.65 27.71 -4.17
CA LYS A 24 -7.64 26.73 -4.66
C LYS A 24 -7.32 26.52 -6.16
N ALA A 25 -7.31 25.32 -6.75
CA ALA A 25 -8.42 24.49 -7.28
C ALA A 25 -7.86 23.74 -8.53
N PRO A 26 -8.55 22.80 -9.22
CA PRO A 26 -9.77 22.07 -8.90
C PRO A 26 -9.62 20.53 -8.96
N VAL A 27 -10.52 19.82 -8.30
CA VAL A 27 -10.78 18.38 -8.49
C VAL A 27 -12.21 18.23 -8.99
N ASP A 28 -12.37 17.81 -10.24
CA ASP A 28 -13.59 17.16 -10.74
C ASP A 28 -13.39 15.65 -10.48
N ALA A 29 -14.07 15.03 -9.52
CA ALA A 29 -15.49 14.66 -9.49
C ALA A 29 -15.78 13.30 -10.15
N GLU A 30 -15.67 12.22 -9.38
CA GLU A 30 -16.55 11.04 -9.50
C GLU A 30 -16.66 10.28 -8.16
N LYS A 31 -17.46 10.86 -7.26
CA LYS A 31 -18.51 10.28 -6.40
C LYS A 31 -18.46 8.78 -6.05
N GLU A 32 -17.98 8.46 -4.85
CA GLU A 32 -18.49 7.32 -4.06
C GLU A 32 -19.33 7.83 -2.88
N GLN A 33 -20.57 7.31 -2.81
CA GLN A 33 -21.61 7.77 -1.90
C GLN A 33 -21.48 7.09 -0.54
N GLN A 34 -21.10 7.86 0.48
CA GLN A 34 -21.38 7.55 1.87
C GLN A 34 -22.79 8.05 2.21
N HIS A 35 -23.67 7.14 2.65
CA HIS A 35 -24.98 7.50 3.19
C HIS A 35 -24.93 7.65 4.71
N GLN A 36 -25.04 8.89 5.16
CA GLN A 36 -25.45 9.26 6.52
C GLN A 36 -26.98 9.22 6.60
N HIS A 37 -27.53 8.66 7.67
CA HIS A 37 -28.94 8.85 8.04
C HIS A 37 -29.05 9.79 9.26
N PRO A 38 -29.82 10.89 9.18
CA PRO A 38 -30.18 11.72 10.33
C PRO A 38 -31.45 11.19 11.04
N ASN A 39 -31.58 11.49 12.33
CA ASN A 39 -32.73 11.12 13.18
C ASN A 39 -33.75 12.27 13.28
N GLY A 40 -35.05 11.98 13.23
CA GLY A 40 -36.17 12.93 13.38
C GLY A 40 -37.59 12.31 13.26
N GLU A 41 -38.13 11.91 14.41
CA GLU A 41 -39.51 11.57 14.87
C GLU A 41 -40.76 11.31 13.95
N LYS A 42 -41.40 10.16 14.26
CA LYS A 42 -42.84 9.81 14.48
C LYS A 42 -43.91 9.81 13.35
N LYS A 43 -44.45 8.60 13.06
CA LYS A 43 -45.88 8.22 13.28
C LYS A 43 -46.15 6.70 13.14
N GLN A 44 -47.11 6.21 13.94
CA GLN A 44 -47.53 4.81 14.17
C GLN A 44 -48.23 4.12 12.98
N LYS A 45 -48.06 2.80 12.79
CA LYS A 45 -49.12 1.77 12.96
C LYS A 45 -48.60 0.32 12.88
N LYS A 46 -49.23 -0.51 13.71
CA LYS A 46 -49.17 -1.97 13.94
C LYS A 46 -49.41 -2.81 12.67
N ASP A 47 -48.66 -3.89 12.46
CA ASP A 47 -49.22 -5.25 12.33
C ASP A 47 -48.15 -6.36 12.44
N LYS A 48 -48.62 -7.60 12.60
CA LYS A 48 -48.02 -8.69 13.39
C LYS A 48 -47.36 -9.78 12.53
N LYS A 49 -46.24 -10.33 13.04
CA LYS A 49 -45.82 -11.77 13.03
C LYS A 49 -45.08 -12.36 11.81
N LYS A 50 -43.81 -12.74 12.03
CA LYS A 50 -43.05 -13.97 11.65
C LYS A 50 -41.56 -13.59 11.73
N GLY A 51 -40.73 -14.17 12.60
CA GLY A 51 -40.21 -15.54 12.54
C GLY A 51 -38.69 -15.44 12.38
N ALA A 52 -37.93 -16.31 13.07
CA ALA A 52 -36.46 -16.40 13.13
C ALA A 52 -35.74 -15.30 13.96
N ASN A 53 -35.62 -15.55 15.27
CA ASN A 53 -34.61 -14.93 16.10
C ASN A 53 -33.30 -15.72 15.94
N GLU A 54 -32.47 -15.28 14.99
CA GLU A 54 -31.04 -15.59 15.00
C GLU A 54 -30.34 -14.24 14.98
N SER A 55 -30.03 -13.76 16.19
CA SER A 55 -29.19 -12.59 16.40
C SER A 55 -27.90 -12.76 15.60
N ALA A 56 -27.76 -12.02 14.50
CA ALA A 56 -26.49 -11.82 13.81
C ALA A 56 -25.47 -11.36 14.85
N ARG A 57 -24.59 -12.27 15.27
CA ARG A 57 -23.52 -11.95 16.22
C ARG A 57 -22.63 -10.92 15.52
N SER A 58 -22.46 -9.74 16.13
CA SER A 58 -21.47 -8.78 15.67
C SER A 58 -20.11 -9.47 15.66
N LEU A 59 -19.45 -9.53 14.50
CA LEU A 59 -18.11 -10.12 14.34
C LEU A 59 -17.04 -9.28 15.05
N TYR A 60 -17.38 -8.05 15.45
CA TYR A 60 -16.48 -7.13 16.13
C TYR A 60 -16.73 -7.16 17.63
N VAL A 61 -15.64 -7.23 18.40
CA VAL A 61 -15.69 -6.97 19.83
C VAL A 61 -15.88 -5.47 20.01
N GLU A 62 -17.03 -5.07 20.55
CA GLU A 62 -17.32 -3.68 20.90
C GLU A 62 -17.10 -3.47 22.40
N PRO A 63 -16.32 -2.44 22.80
CA PRO A 63 -15.53 -1.53 21.97
C PRO A 63 -14.27 -2.21 21.40
N GLN A 64 -13.80 -1.73 20.24
CA GLN A 64 -12.55 -2.21 19.65
C GLN A 64 -11.38 -1.99 20.62
N PRO A 65 -10.45 -2.96 20.74
CA PRO A 65 -9.37 -2.87 21.71
C PRO A 65 -8.29 -1.86 21.29
N GLU A 66 -7.75 -1.12 22.27
CA GLU A 66 -6.81 0.00 22.06
C GLU A 66 -5.51 -0.37 21.32
N PHE A 67 -5.12 -1.66 21.33
CA PHE A 67 -3.88 -2.08 20.66
C PHE A 67 -3.99 -2.00 19.13
N ILE A 68 -5.20 -2.03 18.55
CA ILE A 68 -5.41 -1.90 17.11
C ILE A 68 -5.01 -0.48 16.66
N ASP A 69 -5.52 0.54 17.34
CA ASP A 69 -5.20 1.94 17.07
C ASP A 69 -3.70 2.22 17.25
N HIS A 70 -3.09 1.65 18.30
CA HIS A 70 -1.66 1.78 18.53
C HIS A 70 -0.83 1.18 17.39
N ARG A 71 -1.20 -0.02 16.90
CA ARG A 71 -0.52 -0.69 15.78
C ARG A 71 -0.71 0.08 14.47
N ILE A 72 -1.91 0.59 14.20
CA ILE A 72 -2.20 1.41 13.03
C ILE A 72 -1.32 2.66 13.03
N LYS A 73 -1.24 3.37 14.16
CA LYS A 73 -0.40 4.57 14.29
C LYS A 73 1.08 4.27 14.02
N ILE A 74 1.60 3.17 14.54
CA ILE A 74 2.99 2.76 14.27
C ILE A 74 3.17 2.43 12.78
N PHE A 75 2.24 1.67 12.19
CA PHE A 75 2.28 1.32 10.78
C PHE A 75 2.27 2.55 9.88
N GLU A 76 1.38 3.51 10.12
CA GLU A 76 1.31 4.77 9.37
C GLU A 76 2.62 5.55 9.46
N GLN A 77 3.22 5.64 10.66
CA GLN A 77 4.51 6.30 10.84
C GLN A 77 5.64 5.62 10.08
N LEU A 78 5.70 4.29 10.10
CA LEU A 78 6.73 3.52 9.39
C LEU A 78 6.51 3.57 7.88
N LYS A 79 5.26 3.45 7.43
CA LYS A 79 4.89 3.53 6.02
C LYS A 79 5.20 4.91 5.45
N ALA A 80 4.84 5.99 6.14
CA ALA A 80 5.16 7.35 5.70
C ALA A 80 6.68 7.59 5.56
N LYS A 81 7.49 7.01 6.46
CA LYS A 81 8.96 7.07 6.36
C LYS A 81 9.46 6.30 5.14
N ALA A 82 8.99 5.06 4.96
CA ALA A 82 9.35 4.23 3.83
C ALA A 82 8.96 4.88 2.49
N ASP A 83 7.73 5.39 2.37
CA ASP A 83 7.24 6.08 1.18
C ASP A 83 8.07 7.34 0.88
N ALA A 84 8.43 8.11 1.92
CA ALA A 84 9.31 9.27 1.77
C ALA A 84 10.74 8.88 1.34
N GLU A 85 11.25 7.74 1.80
CA GLU A 85 12.53 7.20 1.34
C GLU A 85 12.42 6.75 -0.12
N PHE A 86 11.40 5.97 -0.49
CA PHE A 86 11.14 5.54 -1.88
C PHE A 86 10.94 6.72 -2.84
N ALA A 87 10.34 7.82 -2.39
CA ALA A 87 10.17 9.04 -3.17
C ALA A 87 11.50 9.79 -3.39
N LYS A 88 12.44 9.70 -2.45
CA LYS A 88 13.77 10.31 -2.55
C LYS A 88 14.76 9.49 -3.37
N LYS A 89 14.51 8.18 -3.53
CA LYS A 89 15.38 7.32 -4.34
C LYS A 89 15.34 7.74 -5.81
N GLU A 90 16.52 7.76 -6.42
CA GLU A 90 16.67 8.16 -7.82
C GLU A 90 16.10 7.10 -8.77
N ARG A 91 15.46 7.59 -9.83
CA ARG A 91 14.84 6.79 -10.87
C ARG A 91 15.84 6.58 -11.99
N VAL A 92 16.53 5.44 -11.94
CA VAL A 92 17.57 5.07 -12.92
C VAL A 92 16.95 4.14 -13.97
N PRO A 93 17.26 4.31 -15.27
CA PRO A 93 16.85 3.35 -16.29
C PRO A 93 17.50 1.98 -16.03
N ILE A 94 16.71 0.92 -16.07
CA ILE A 94 17.12 -0.46 -15.81
C ILE A 94 16.72 -1.38 -16.97
N LYS A 95 17.44 -2.48 -17.10
CA LYS A 95 17.17 -3.53 -18.09
C LYS A 95 16.71 -4.80 -17.37
N ILE A 96 15.51 -5.24 -17.72
CA ILE A 96 14.92 -6.47 -17.21
C ILE A 96 15.02 -7.54 -18.29
N THR A 97 15.73 -8.63 -18.00
CA THR A 97 15.87 -9.76 -18.91
C THR A 97 14.89 -10.85 -18.52
N LEU A 98 13.99 -11.21 -19.43
CA LEU A 98 13.07 -12.31 -19.24
C LEU A 98 13.77 -13.64 -19.57
N LYS A 99 13.25 -14.74 -19.02
CA LYS A 99 13.71 -16.11 -19.33
C LYS A 99 13.68 -16.44 -20.83
N ASP A 100 12.78 -15.81 -21.56
CA ASP A 100 12.64 -15.97 -23.02
C ASP A 100 13.73 -15.23 -23.81
N GLY A 101 14.67 -14.56 -23.13
CA GLY A 101 15.73 -13.76 -23.74
C GLY A 101 15.29 -12.36 -24.18
N ALA A 102 14.01 -12.02 -24.00
CA ALA A 102 13.49 -10.68 -24.25
C ALA A 102 14.05 -9.70 -23.21
N ILE A 103 14.55 -8.55 -23.69
CA ILE A 103 14.99 -7.46 -22.83
C ILE A 103 13.90 -6.39 -22.82
N LYS A 104 13.44 -6.02 -21.63
CA LYS A 104 12.50 -4.92 -21.40
C LYS A 104 13.22 -3.79 -20.69
N GLU A 105 13.02 -2.58 -21.19
CA GLU A 105 13.51 -1.37 -20.53
C GLU A 105 12.48 -0.95 -19.48
N GLY A 106 12.97 -0.54 -18.32
CA GLY A 106 12.15 -0.04 -17.22
C GLY A 106 12.88 1.02 -16.42
N THR A 107 12.24 1.51 -15.38
CA THR A 107 12.77 2.53 -14.47
C THR A 107 12.80 1.96 -13.06
N SER A 108 13.94 2.11 -12.38
CA SER A 108 14.11 1.69 -10.98
C SER A 108 13.09 2.39 -10.08
N TYR A 109 12.60 1.65 -9.08
CA TYR A 109 11.56 2.01 -8.13
C TYR A 109 10.16 2.30 -8.73
N GLU A 110 10.00 2.21 -10.05
CA GLU A 110 8.74 2.53 -10.76
C GLU A 110 8.19 1.31 -11.51
N THR A 111 9.02 0.64 -12.31
CA THR A 111 8.63 -0.58 -13.01
C THR A 111 8.59 -1.75 -12.04
N SER A 112 7.49 -2.50 -12.04
CA SER A 112 7.32 -3.73 -11.27
C SER A 112 7.13 -4.95 -12.19
N PRO A 113 7.34 -6.19 -11.69
CA PRO A 113 7.02 -7.39 -12.45
C PRO A 113 5.58 -7.43 -12.97
N PHE A 114 4.64 -6.85 -12.22
CA PHE A 114 3.23 -6.70 -12.61
C PHE A 114 3.07 -5.94 -13.92
N GLU A 115 3.73 -4.78 -14.07
CA GLU A 115 3.67 -3.99 -15.30
C GLU A 115 4.30 -4.72 -16.50
N ILE A 116 5.37 -5.48 -16.26
CA ILE A 116 6.00 -6.30 -17.31
C ILE A 116 5.08 -7.44 -17.74
N ALA A 117 4.45 -8.16 -16.79
CA ALA A 117 3.49 -9.22 -17.09
C ALA A 117 2.23 -8.68 -17.80
N LYS A 118 1.76 -7.50 -17.40
CA LYS A 118 0.65 -6.79 -18.05
C LYS A 118 0.97 -6.43 -19.50
N ALA A 119 2.22 -6.04 -19.78
CA ALA A 119 2.69 -5.75 -21.13
C ALA A 119 2.81 -7.01 -22.03
N ILE A 120 2.95 -8.21 -21.44
CA ILE A 120 2.92 -9.49 -22.17
C ILE A 120 1.48 -9.86 -22.50
N GLY A 121 0.57 -9.72 -21.54
CA GLY A 121 -0.87 -9.87 -21.78
C GLY A 121 -1.65 -10.14 -20.50
N LYS A 122 -2.91 -9.72 -20.48
CA LYS A 122 -3.79 -9.85 -19.30
C LYS A 122 -3.97 -11.31 -18.83
N SER A 123 -4.18 -12.24 -19.77
CA SER A 123 -4.33 -13.68 -19.45
C SER A 123 -3.05 -14.30 -18.87
N PHE A 124 -1.88 -13.79 -19.26
CA PHE A 124 -0.61 -14.22 -18.67
C PHE A 124 -0.49 -13.69 -17.24
N LEU A 125 -0.72 -12.39 -17.04
CA LEU A 125 -0.68 -11.76 -15.72
C LEU A 125 -1.59 -12.43 -14.69
N GLU A 126 -2.84 -12.74 -15.06
CA GLU A 126 -3.82 -13.36 -14.15
C GLU A 126 -3.43 -14.76 -13.68
N ARG A 127 -2.51 -15.45 -14.38
CA ARG A 127 -2.03 -16.78 -14.01
C ARG A 127 -0.81 -16.74 -13.10
N GLN A 128 -0.09 -15.61 -13.06
CA GLN A 128 1.13 -15.51 -12.29
C GLN A 128 0.84 -15.22 -10.83
N VAL A 129 1.50 -15.99 -9.95
CA VAL A 129 1.34 -15.88 -8.50
C VAL A 129 2.53 -15.15 -7.89
N ILE A 130 3.75 -15.49 -8.34
CA ILE A 130 4.98 -14.88 -7.84
C ILE A 130 5.99 -14.70 -8.97
N SER A 131 6.93 -13.79 -8.76
CA SER A 131 8.08 -13.61 -9.65
C SER A 131 9.39 -13.91 -8.92
N LYS A 132 10.43 -14.20 -9.69
CA LYS A 132 11.79 -14.36 -9.17
C LYS A 132 12.68 -13.37 -9.87
N VAL A 133 13.40 -12.61 -9.07
CA VAL A 133 14.25 -11.51 -9.51
C VAL A 133 15.67 -11.82 -9.07
N ASN A 134 16.58 -12.01 -10.03
CA ASN A 134 17.97 -12.37 -9.75
C ASN A 134 18.15 -13.63 -8.88
N GLY A 135 17.18 -14.56 -8.93
CA GLY A 135 17.20 -15.80 -8.15
C GLY A 135 16.50 -15.70 -6.79
N GLU A 136 15.98 -14.54 -6.40
CA GLU A 136 15.23 -14.33 -5.16
C GLU A 136 13.73 -14.19 -5.44
N LEU A 137 12.88 -14.73 -4.55
CA LEU A 137 11.42 -14.58 -4.66
C LEU A 137 11.04 -13.11 -4.48
N TRP A 138 10.15 -12.63 -5.33
CA TRP A 138 9.82 -11.22 -5.47
C TRP A 138 8.33 -11.04 -5.79
N ASP A 139 7.68 -10.13 -5.07
CA ASP A 139 6.26 -9.83 -5.27
C ASP A 139 6.01 -9.12 -6.60
N LEU A 140 4.86 -9.37 -7.19
CA LEU A 140 4.50 -8.78 -8.49
C LEU A 140 4.37 -7.26 -8.42
N GLU A 141 3.86 -6.73 -7.31
CA GLU A 141 3.64 -5.29 -7.12
C GLU A 141 4.89 -4.56 -6.63
N ARG A 142 5.94 -5.29 -6.21
CA ARG A 142 7.17 -4.68 -5.71
C ARG A 142 8.03 -4.19 -6.90
N PRO A 143 8.35 -2.88 -6.98
CA PRO A 143 9.14 -2.35 -8.07
C PRO A 143 10.60 -2.83 -8.02
N PHE A 144 11.25 -2.92 -9.17
CA PHE A 144 12.66 -3.30 -9.28
C PHE A 144 13.56 -2.20 -8.72
N GLU A 145 14.64 -2.59 -8.05
CA GLU A 145 15.63 -1.64 -7.51
C GLU A 145 16.82 -1.40 -8.46
N GLY A 146 17.01 -2.31 -9.43
CA GLY A 146 18.13 -2.28 -10.37
C GLY A 146 17.91 -3.24 -11.53
N ASP A 147 18.98 -3.52 -12.28
CA ASP A 147 18.96 -4.50 -13.36
C ASP A 147 18.65 -5.90 -12.84
N ALA A 148 17.78 -6.61 -13.56
CA ALA A 148 17.15 -7.81 -13.05
C ALA A 148 16.95 -8.88 -14.13
N LYS A 149 17.12 -10.14 -13.73
CA LYS A 149 16.60 -11.30 -14.46
C LYS A 149 15.26 -11.70 -13.86
N LEU A 150 14.22 -11.68 -14.69
CA LEU A 150 12.84 -11.92 -14.28
C LEU A 150 12.37 -13.29 -14.76
N GLU A 151 11.89 -14.08 -13.82
CA GLU A 151 11.15 -15.33 -14.06
C GLU A 151 9.78 -15.26 -13.39
N PHE A 152 8.76 -15.79 -14.05
CA PHE A 152 7.40 -15.84 -13.52
C PHE A 152 7.03 -17.27 -13.14
N PHE A 153 6.29 -17.40 -12.03
CA PHE A 153 5.80 -18.66 -11.51
C PHE A 153 4.29 -18.63 -11.42
N ASP A 154 3.66 -19.70 -11.89
CA ASP A 154 2.22 -19.92 -11.82
C ASP A 154 1.86 -20.74 -10.56
N PHE A 155 0.57 -20.98 -10.38
CA PHE A 155 0.09 -21.81 -9.27
C PHE A 155 0.46 -23.29 -9.41
N GLU A 156 0.85 -23.78 -10.58
CA GLU A 156 1.17 -25.20 -10.76
C GLU A 156 2.57 -25.55 -10.24
N THR A 157 3.47 -24.56 -10.24
CA THR A 157 4.82 -24.67 -9.67
C THR A 157 4.83 -24.79 -8.14
N ASP A 158 5.83 -25.49 -7.61
CA ASP A 158 5.97 -25.67 -6.15
C ASP A 158 6.18 -24.32 -5.43
N GLU A 159 7.04 -23.44 -5.98
CA GLU A 159 7.27 -22.08 -5.44
C GLU A 159 5.95 -21.27 -5.37
N GLY A 160 5.12 -21.34 -6.41
CA GLY A 160 3.81 -20.67 -6.41
C GLY A 160 2.82 -21.24 -5.37
N LYS A 161 2.80 -22.56 -5.18
CA LYS A 161 1.96 -23.22 -4.16
C LYS A 161 2.37 -22.85 -2.75
N GLN A 162 3.68 -22.82 -2.46
CA GLN A 162 4.19 -22.43 -1.14
C GLN A 162 3.76 -21.02 -0.76
N VAL A 163 3.91 -20.05 -1.67
CA VAL A 163 3.52 -18.65 -1.45
C VAL A 163 2.00 -18.54 -1.27
N PHE A 164 1.23 -19.24 -2.10
CA PHE A 164 -0.23 -19.25 -1.99
C PHE A 164 -0.72 -19.79 -0.64
N TRP A 165 -0.15 -20.90 -0.17
CA TRP A 165 -0.51 -21.46 1.14
C TRP A 165 -0.06 -20.56 2.28
N HIS A 166 1.08 -19.88 2.15
CA HIS A 166 1.53 -18.89 3.12
C HIS A 166 0.51 -17.74 3.25
N SER A 167 0.09 -17.15 2.13
CA SER A 167 -0.93 -16.10 2.11
C SER A 167 -2.28 -16.58 2.65
N SER A 168 -2.69 -17.80 2.30
CA SER A 168 -3.93 -18.39 2.80
C SER A 168 -3.92 -18.59 4.32
N ALA A 169 -2.78 -18.97 4.91
CA ALA A 169 -2.63 -19.13 6.34
C ALA A 169 -2.77 -17.80 7.09
N HIS A 170 -2.29 -16.69 6.52
CA HIS A 170 -2.50 -15.35 7.10
C HIS A 170 -3.97 -14.95 7.11
N VAL A 171 -4.69 -15.16 6.00
CA VAL A 171 -6.13 -14.84 5.90
C VAL A 171 -6.93 -15.66 6.92
N LEU A 172 -6.63 -16.96 7.05
CA LEU A 172 -7.29 -17.82 8.03
C LEU A 172 -6.92 -17.47 9.48
N GLY A 173 -5.72 -16.94 9.71
CA GLY A 173 -5.26 -16.51 11.03
C GLY A 173 -5.84 -15.17 11.47
N GLU A 174 -6.27 -14.33 10.54
CA GLU A 174 -6.92 -13.05 10.83
C GLU A 174 -8.38 -13.22 11.30
N GLU A 175 -9.06 -14.27 10.85
CA GLU A 175 -10.46 -14.59 11.18
C GLU A 175 -10.69 -15.12 12.61
N TYR A 176 -9.65 -15.17 13.47
CA TYR A 176 -9.72 -15.72 14.83
C TYR A 176 -9.27 -14.73 15.91
#